data_AF-A0A6I0DHX0-F1
#
_entry.id   AF-A0A6I0DHX0-F1
#
_cell.length_a   1.000
_cell.length_b   1.000
_cell.length_c   1.000
_cell.angle_alpha   90.00
_cell.angle_beta   90.00
_cell.angle_gamma   90.00
#
_symmetry.space_group_name_H-M   'P 1'
#
loop_
_entity.id
_entity.type
_entity.pdbx_description
1 polymer ?
#
loop_
_entity_poly.entity_id
_entity_poly.type
_entity_poly.pdbx_seq_one_letter_code
_entity_poly.pdbx_strand_id
1 'polypeptide(L)' 'MIVERTSAGRIAAKARGVRFGPSPALSAEQIAHARKLIHEDKKPVAEIARLFGVHRATLYRALDGAASES' A
#
# COMPACT_ATOMS: atom_id res chain seq x y z
N MET A 1 29.97 17.38 -9.12
CA MET A 1 28.89 18.02 -8.35
C MET A 1 28.29 17.01 -7.36
N ILE A 2 27.80 17.41 -6.18
CA ILE A 2 27.26 16.46 -5.17
C ILE A 2 26.01 15.72 -5.70
N VAL A 3 25.19 16.40 -6.50
CA VAL A 3 23.93 15.89 -7.06
C VAL A 3 24.12 14.66 -7.96
N GLU A 4 25.23 14.62 -8.72
CA GLU A 4 25.53 13.53 -9.66
C GLU A 4 25.77 12.19 -8.94
N ARG A 5 26.45 12.23 -7.78
CA ARG A 5 26.69 11.04 -6.95
C ARG A 5 25.40 10.50 -6.32
N THR A 6 24.50 11.38 -5.88
CA THR A 6 23.21 10.96 -5.29
C THR A 6 22.30 10.32 -6.34
N SER A 7 22.29 10.85 -7.57
CA SER A 7 21.53 10.27 -8.68
C SER A 7 22.05 8.88 -9.07
N ALA A 8 23.37 8.72 -9.18
CA ALA A 8 23.99 7.42 -9.44
C ALA A 8 23.66 6.39 -8.34
N GLY A 9 23.71 6.78 -7.07
CA GLY A 9 23.32 5.92 -5.95
C GLY A 9 21.85 5.51 -5.99
N ARG A 10 20.95 6.43 -6.34
CA ARG A 10 19.51 6.15 -6.50
C ARG A 10 19.23 5.17 -7.63
N ILE A 11 19.91 5.33 -8.78
CA ILE A 11 19.79 4.42 -9.92
C ILE A 11 20.28 3.02 -9.54
N ALA A 12 21.45 2.92 -8.90
CA ALA A 12 21.99 1.64 -8.44
C ALA A 12 21.06 0.94 -7.42
N ALA A 13 20.47 1.70 -6.50
CA ALA A 13 19.50 1.18 -5.55
C ALA A 13 18.20 0.72 -6.24
N LYS A 14 17.68 1.46 -7.23
CA LYS A 14 16.53 1.03 -8.03
C LYS A 14 16.84 -0.25 -8.80
N ALA A 15 18.04 -0.37 -9.37
CA ALA A 15 18.50 -1.58 -10.07
C ALA A 15 18.61 -2.80 -9.14
N ARG A 16 18.92 -2.59 -7.85
CA ARG A 16 18.89 -3.64 -6.81
C ARG A 16 17.48 -3.98 -6.31
N GLY A 17 16.43 -3.35 -6.84
CA GLY A 17 15.05 -3.57 -6.41
C GLY A 17 14.72 -2.91 -5.07
N VAL A 18 15.50 -1.92 -4.63
CA VAL A 18 15.18 -1.18 -3.39
C VAL A 18 13.87 -0.44 -3.60
N ARG A 19 12.88 -0.78 -2.77
CA ARG A 19 11.60 -0.06 -2.74
C ARG A 19 11.84 1.34 -2.19
N PHE A 20 11.56 2.34 -3.02
CA PHE A 20 11.58 3.74 -2.63
C PHE A 20 10.18 4.22 -2.26
N GLY A 21 10.10 5.12 -1.27
CA GLY A 21 8.85 5.70 -0.80
C GLY A 21 8.31 5.02 0.47
N PRO A 22 7.18 5.53 1.00
CA PRO A 22 6.58 5.02 2.22
C PRO A 22 6.08 3.60 2.04
N SER A 23 6.27 2.77 3.08
CA SER A 23 5.67 1.43 3.14
C SER A 23 4.15 1.54 3.04
N PRO A 24 3.47 0.54 2.43
CA PRO A 24 2.02 0.52 2.42
C PRO A 24 1.50 0.53 3.86
N ALA A 25 0.43 1.28 4.10
CA ALA A 25 -0.19 1.37 5.42
C ALA A 25 -0.93 0.08 5.83
N LEU A 26 -1.17 -0.84 4.89
CA LEU A 26 -1.83 -2.13 5.11
C LEU A 26 -0.99 -3.24 4.47
N SER A 27 -0.86 -4.38 5.15
CA SER A 27 -0.26 -5.59 4.58
C SER A 27 -1.20 -6.24 3.57
N ALA A 28 -0.67 -7.09 2.69
CA ALA A 28 -1.47 -7.85 1.74
C ALA A 28 -2.55 -8.71 2.44
N GLU A 29 -2.21 -9.30 3.59
CA GLU A 29 -3.14 -10.07 4.42
C GLU A 29 -4.28 -9.20 4.98
N GLN A 30 -3.97 -7.97 5.42
CA GLN A 30 -4.98 -7.02 5.90
C GLN A 30 -5.91 -6.58 4.77
N ILE A 31 -5.38 -6.40 3.55
CA ILE A 31 -6.20 -6.06 2.37
C ILE A 31 -7.12 -7.22 2.02
N ALA A 32 -6.62 -8.46 2.01
CA ALA A 32 -7.43 -9.65 1.76
C ALA A 32 -8.54 -9.81 2.82
N HIS A 33 -8.21 -9.59 4.09
CA HIS A 33 -9.18 -9.61 5.18
C HIS A 33 -10.22 -8.50 5.02
N ALA A 34 -9.80 -7.27 4.74
CA ALA A 34 -10.73 -6.16 4.49
C ALA A 34 -11.68 -6.44 3.33
N ARG A 35 -11.17 -7.03 2.24
CA ARG A 35 -11.98 -7.46 1.09
C ARG A 35 -13.02 -8.50 1.51
N LYS A 36 -12.63 -9.49 2.31
CA LYS A 36 -13.54 -10.50 2.86
C LYS A 36 -14.67 -9.86 3.69
N LEU A 37 -14.34 -8.92 4.58
CA LEU A 37 -15.32 -8.21 5.40
C LEU A 37 -16.32 -7.38 4.57
N ILE A 38 -15.87 -6.83 3.44
CA ILE A 38 -16.75 -6.08 2.52
C ILE A 38 -17.69 -7.02 1.77
N HIS A 39 -17.17 -8.14 1.25
CA HIS A 39 -17.93 -9.04 0.37
C HIS A 39 -18.81 -10.04 1.13
N GLU A 40 -18.30 -10.64 2.21
CA GLU A 40 -19.01 -11.67 2.98
C GLU A 40 -19.91 -11.04 4.05
N ASP A 41 -19.35 -10.21 4.93
CA ASP A 41 -20.10 -9.62 6.04
C ASP A 41 -20.89 -8.36 5.64
N LYS A 42 -20.74 -7.88 4.39
CA LYS A 42 -21.36 -6.64 3.87
C LYS A 42 -21.17 -5.44 4.80
N LYS A 43 -20.07 -5.41 5.56
CA LYS A 43 -19.79 -4.35 6.52
C LYS A 43 -19.47 -3.04 5.80
N PRO A 44 -19.91 -1.89 6.34
CA PRO A 44 -19.58 -0.60 5.74
C PRO A 44 -18.08 -0.35 5.78
N VAL A 45 -17.52 0.12 4.67
CA VAL A 45 -16.09 0.43 4.51
C VAL A 45 -15.58 1.37 5.61
N ALA A 46 -16.42 2.26 6.12
CA ALA A 46 -16.09 3.17 7.21
C ALA A 46 -15.81 2.45 8.54
N GLU A 47 -16.54 1.36 8.84
CA GLU A 47 -16.32 0.55 10.03
C GLU A 47 -15.04 -0.28 9.90
N ILE A 48 -14.82 -0.86 8.71
CA ILE A 48 -13.62 -1.62 8.40
C ILE A 48 -12.37 -0.72 8.48
N ALA A 49 -12.45 0.50 7.97
CA ALA A 49 -11.36 1.48 8.07
C ALA A 49 -11.01 1.78 9.55
N ARG A 50 -12.03 1.94 10.41
CA ARG A 50 -11.81 2.11 11.86
C ARG A 50 -11.20 0.86 12.50
N LEU A 51 -11.63 -0.33 12.10
CA LEU A 51 -11.10 -1.59 12.60
C LEU A 51 -9.59 -1.72 12.34
N PHE A 52 -9.14 -1.28 11.17
CA PHE A 52 -7.72 -1.26 10.82
C PHE A 52 -6.99 0.02 11.26
N GLY A 53 -7.67 0.97 11.91
CA GLY A 53 -7.08 2.24 12.33
C GLY A 53 -6.63 3.14 11.17
N VAL A 54 -7.18 2.97 9.97
CA VAL A 54 -6.82 3.72 8.77
C VAL A 54 -7.96 4.62 8.31
N HIS A 55 -7.64 5.64 7.52
CA HIS A 55 -8.66 6.45 6.86
C HIS A 55 -9.33 5.66 5.72
N ARG A 56 -10.62 5.92 5.46
CA ARG A 56 -11.37 5.29 4.34
C ARG A 56 -10.65 5.40 3.00
N ALA A 57 -9.98 6.53 2.75
CA ALA A 57 -9.24 6.76 1.51
C ALA A 57 -8.03 5.82 1.40
N THR A 58 -7.37 5.51 2.51
CA THR A 58 -6.27 4.54 2.55
C THR A 58 -6.79 3.14 2.21
N LEU A 59 -7.96 2.77 2.75
CA LEU A 59 -8.58 1.48 2.46
C LEU A 59 -8.97 1.35 0.99
N TYR A 60 -9.60 2.38 0.39
CA TYR A 60 -9.90 2.39 -1.04
C TYR A 60 -8.63 2.31 -1.91
N ARG A 61 -7.58 3.09 -1.59
CA ARG A 61 -6.31 3.01 -2.33
C ARG A 61 -5.64 1.65 -2.21
N ALA A 62 -5.75 0.99 -1.06
CA ALA A 62 -5.19 -0.34 -0.86
C ALA A 62 -5.98 -1.42 -1.62
N LEU A 63 -7.31 -1.31 -1.68
CA LEU A 63 -8.16 -2.21 -2.45
C LEU A 63 -7.99 -2.04 -3.96
N ASP A 64 -7.77 -0.81 -4.43
CA ASP A 64 -7.52 -0.48 -5.84
C ASP A 64 -6.09 -0.84 -6.27
N GLY A 65 -5.09 -0.53 -5.42
CA GLY A 65 -3.68 -0.85 -5.68
C GLY A 65 -3.40 -2.36 -5.71
N ALA A 66 -4.10 -3.16 -4.92
CA ALA A 66 -3.98 -4.62 -4.96
C ALA A 66 -4.42 -5.24 -6.30
N ALA A 67 -5.20 -4.54 -7.12
CA ALA A 67 -5.54 -4.98 -8.48
C ALA A 67 -4.39 -4.76 -9.49
N SER A 68 -3.36 -4.00 -9.11
CA SER A 68 -2.23 -3.64 -9.99
C SER A 68 -0.93 -4.40 -9.69
N GLU A 69 -0.92 -5.24 -8.64
CA GLU A 69 0.17 -6.19 -8.36
C GLU A 69 -0.28 -7.60 -8.78
N SER A 70 -0.23 -7.89 -10.08
CA SER A 70 -0.33 -9.22 -10.69
C SER A 70 0.61 -9.31 -11.89
#